data_AF-A0A7L4Z7Q4-F1
#
_entry.id   AF-A0A7L4Z7Q4-F1
#
_cell.length_a   1.000
_cell.length_b   1.000
_cell.length_c   1.000
_cell.angle_alpha   90.00
_cell.angle_beta   90.00
_cell.angle_gamma   90.00
#
_symmetry.space_group_name_H-M   'P 1'
#
loop_
_entity.id
_entity.type
_entity.pdbx_description
1 polymer ?
#
loop_
_entity_poly.entity_id
_entity_poly.type
_entity_poly.pdbx_seq_one_letter_code
_entity_poly.pdbx_strand_id
1 'polypeptide(L)'
;MTGQNLHQGVFEHLPGIVRALVADHTPDLPVFKGLVVTGDDRMRLYLTAPDGSLTYGADVIISHAGPGLLAGIGSGYLENEYEQKPTDDPLCDVVVDLTSY
;
A
#
# COMPACT_ATOMS: atom_id res chain seq x y z
N MET A 1 -28.81 10.10 2.99
CA MET A 1 -28.50 8.71 3.45
C MET A 1 -27.39 8.10 2.58
N THR A 2 -26.34 8.86 2.23
CA THR A 2 -25.50 8.55 1.06
C THR A 2 -24.03 8.28 1.40
N GLY A 3 -23.55 8.69 2.58
CA GLY A 3 -22.14 8.51 2.98
C GLY A 3 -21.81 7.13 3.58
N GLN A 4 -22.75 6.49 4.27
CA GLN A 4 -22.51 5.20 4.93
C GLN A 4 -22.42 4.02 3.94
N ASN A 5 -23.12 4.07 2.81
CA ASN A 5 -23.07 3.02 1.79
C ASN A 5 -21.76 3.04 0.97
N LEU A 6 -21.15 4.21 0.77
CA LEU A 6 -19.91 4.35 0.00
C LEU A 6 -18.72 3.79 0.79
N HIS A 7 -18.62 4.14 2.07
CA HIS A 7 -17.62 3.61 3.01
C HIS A 7 -17.64 2.08 3.08
N GLN A 8 -18.84 1.49 3.17
CA GLN A 8 -18.98 0.05 3.29
C GLN A 8 -18.49 -0.67 2.02
N GLY A 9 -18.81 -0.16 0.83
CA GLY A 9 -18.37 -0.77 -0.43
C GLY A 9 -16.87 -0.68 -0.67
N VAL A 10 -16.21 0.40 -0.23
CA VAL A 10 -14.76 0.55 -0.42
C VAL A 10 -13.97 -0.47 0.41
N PHE A 11 -14.36 -0.70 1.66
CA PHE A 11 -13.66 -1.65 2.52
C PHE A 11 -13.87 -3.11 2.14
N GLU A 12 -14.86 -3.43 1.30
CA GLU A 12 -15.01 -4.77 0.71
C GLU A 12 -13.83 -5.16 -0.19
N HIS A 13 -13.05 -4.18 -0.69
CA HIS A 13 -11.85 -4.44 -1.48
C HIS A 13 -10.63 -4.84 -0.63
N LEU A 14 -10.58 -4.45 0.65
CA LEU A 14 -9.40 -4.66 1.51
C LEU A 14 -8.95 -6.13 1.60
N PRO A 15 -9.84 -7.12 1.82
CA PRO A 15 -9.42 -8.52 1.89
C PRO A 15 -8.78 -9.00 0.57
N GLY A 16 -9.26 -8.52 -0.57
CA GLY A 16 -8.70 -8.84 -1.88
C GLY A 16 -7.29 -8.29 -2.06
N ILE A 17 -7.08 -7.04 -1.63
CA ILE A 17 -5.76 -6.39 -1.68
C ILE A 17 -4.76 -7.11 -0.78
N VAL A 18 -5.13 -7.36 0.49
CA VAL A 18 -4.27 -8.10 1.43
C VAL A 18 -3.96 -9.50 0.89
N ARG A 19 -4.96 -10.19 0.35
CA ARG A 19 -4.75 -11.51 -0.24
C ARG A 19 -3.75 -11.46 -1.39
N ALA A 20 -3.83 -10.49 -2.29
CA ALA A 20 -2.88 -10.37 -3.39
C ALA A 20 -1.45 -10.13 -2.88
N LEU A 21 -1.27 -9.20 -1.94
CA LEU A 21 0.05 -8.88 -1.37
C LEU A 21 0.69 -10.04 -0.60
N VAL A 22 -0.12 -10.91 0.00
CA VAL A 22 0.37 -12.07 0.77
C VAL A 22 0.52 -13.32 -0.10
N ALA A 23 -0.43 -13.60 -0.99
CA ALA A 23 -0.45 -14.83 -1.78
C ALA A 23 0.62 -14.84 -2.88
N ASP A 24 0.91 -13.66 -3.47
CA ASP A 24 1.87 -13.53 -4.56
C ASP A 24 3.29 -13.20 -4.06
N HIS A 25 3.52 -13.27 -2.74
CA HIS A 25 4.82 -12.97 -2.15
C HIS A 25 5.88 -14.02 -2.51
N THR A 26 7.02 -13.55 -2.98
CA THR A 26 8.26 -14.30 -3.16
C THR A 26 9.41 -13.59 -2.42
N PRO A 27 10.51 -14.27 -2.07
CA PRO A 27 11.58 -13.69 -1.24
C PRO A 27 12.26 -12.44 -1.81
N ASP A 28 12.13 -12.20 -3.11
CA ASP A 28 12.63 -11.04 -3.86
C ASP A 28 11.64 -9.87 -3.90
N LEU A 29 10.43 -10.02 -3.35
CA LEU A 29 9.41 -8.97 -3.28
C LEU A 29 9.33 -8.34 -1.89
N PRO A 30 8.92 -7.06 -1.79
CA PRO A 30 8.64 -6.43 -0.52
C PRO A 30 7.63 -7.22 0.33
N VAL A 31 7.92 -7.37 1.62
CA VAL A 31 7.09 -8.11 2.57
C VAL A 31 6.01 -7.20 3.11
N PHE A 32 4.73 -7.53 2.85
CA PHE A 32 3.61 -6.85 3.49
C PHE A 32 3.61 -7.05 5.01
N LYS A 33 3.56 -5.95 5.77
CA LYS A 33 3.54 -5.94 7.24
C LYS A 33 2.18 -5.60 7.82
N GLY A 34 1.41 -4.79 7.11
CA GLY A 34 0.10 -4.35 7.56
C GLY A 34 -0.38 -3.13 6.79
N LEU A 35 -1.52 -2.60 7.21
CA LEU A 35 -2.09 -1.38 6.64
C LEU A 35 -2.79 -0.55 7.70
N VAL A 36 -2.95 0.74 7.42
CA VAL A 36 -3.83 1.63 8.17
C VAL A 36 -4.73 2.38 7.20
N VAL A 37 -6.02 2.43 7.52
CA VAL A 37 -6.99 3.27 6.79
C VAL A 37 -6.82 4.70 7.28
N THR A 38 -6.50 5.62 6.37
CA THR A 38 -6.20 7.02 6.67
C THR A 38 -7.32 7.97 6.26
N GLY A 39 -8.32 7.47 5.53
CA GLY A 39 -9.52 8.20 5.14
C GLY A 39 -10.54 7.30 4.42
N ASP A 40 -11.59 7.91 3.89
CA ASP A 40 -12.76 7.23 3.32
C ASP A 40 -12.44 6.25 2.19
N ASP A 41 -11.39 6.52 1.42
CA ASP A 41 -10.91 5.69 0.32
C ASP A 41 -9.38 5.68 0.26
N ARG A 42 -8.73 5.93 1.40
CA ARG A 42 -7.28 6.05 1.49
C ARG A 42 -6.75 5.10 2.54
N MET A 43 -5.66 4.44 2.19
CA MET A 43 -4.90 3.65 3.15
C MET A 43 -3.40 3.82 2.91
N ARG A 44 -2.64 3.55 3.95
CA ARG A 44 -1.21 3.33 3.88
C ARG A 44 -0.94 1.84 4.01
N LEU A 45 -0.22 1.27 3.06
CA LEU A 45 0.35 -0.07 3.13
C LEU A 45 1.76 0.02 3.72
N TYR A 46 2.08 -0.87 4.64
CA TYR A 46 3.42 -1.00 5.19
C TYR A 46 4.11 -2.21 4.56
N LEU A 47 5.20 -1.96 3.84
CA LEU A 47 5.97 -3.00 3.16
C LEU A 47 7.44 -2.87 3.52
N THR A 48 8.11 -3.97 3.85
CA THR A 48 9.56 -3.97 4.09
C THR A 48 10.28 -4.49 2.86
N ALA A 49 11.35 -3.81 2.44
CA ALA A 49 12.23 -4.22 1.35
C ALA A 49 12.68 -5.69 1.54
N PRO A 50 12.93 -6.44 0.44
CA PRO A 50 13.34 -7.85 0.52
C PRO A 50 14.59 -8.08 1.38
N ASP A 51 15.54 -7.15 1.34
CA ASP A 51 16.79 -7.18 2.10
C ASP A 51 16.64 -6.69 3.55
N GLY A 52 15.45 -6.23 3.94
CA GLY A 52 15.15 -5.69 5.26
C GLY A 52 15.74 -4.31 5.54
N SER A 53 16.32 -3.64 4.54
CA SER A 53 17.01 -2.36 4.72
C SER A 53 16.06 -1.19 5.02
N LEU A 54 14.83 -1.27 4.52
CA LEU A 54 13.90 -0.15 4.48
C LEU A 54 12.45 -0.62 4.61
N THR A 55 11.64 0.09 5.38
CA THR A 55 10.18 -0.07 5.42
C THR A 55 9.51 1.14 4.77
N TYR A 56 8.71 0.85 3.75
CA TYR A 56 7.94 1.83 2.99
C TYR A 56 6.52 1.95 3.56
N GLY A 57 6.05 3.19 3.67
CA GLY A 57 4.63 3.51 3.75
C GLY A 57 4.12 3.88 2.36
N ALA A 58 3.36 3.02 1.70
CA ALA A 58 2.78 3.30 0.39
C ALA A 58 1.34 3.80 0.55
N ASP A 59 1.11 5.09 0.27
CA ASP A 59 -0.22 5.67 0.29
C ASP A 59 -0.95 5.35 -1.01
N VAL A 60 -2.13 4.73 -0.91
CA VAL A 60 -2.93 4.27 -2.07
C VAL A 60 -4.39 4.64 -1.90
N ILE A 61 -5.11 4.72 -3.03
CA ILE A 61 -6.58 4.78 -3.04
C ILE A 61 -7.13 3.35 -3.04
N ILE A 62 -7.96 3.00 -2.06
CA ILE A 62 -8.42 1.63 -1.83
C ILE A 62 -9.21 1.12 -3.05
N SER A 63 -10.14 1.95 -3.56
CA SER A 63 -10.96 1.63 -4.73
C SER A 63 -10.18 1.50 -6.04
N HIS A 64 -8.95 2.03 -6.10
CA HIS A 64 -8.08 1.98 -7.28
C HIS A 64 -6.95 0.95 -7.16
N ALA A 65 -6.81 0.28 -6.01
CA ALA A 65 -5.77 -0.72 -5.75
C ALA A 65 -6.05 -2.06 -6.46
N GLY A 66 -6.13 -2.00 -7.79
CA GLY A 66 -6.28 -3.15 -8.67
C GLY A 66 -4.96 -3.86 -8.96
N PRO A 67 -5.00 -4.95 -9.75
CA PRO A 67 -3.83 -5.79 -10.01
C PRO A 67 -2.60 -5.06 -10.56
N GLY A 68 -2.79 -4.01 -11.37
CA GLY A 68 -1.69 -3.23 -11.95
C GLY A 68 -0.88 -2.48 -10.89
N LEU A 69 -1.54 -1.78 -9.98
CA LEU A 69 -0.89 -1.09 -8.86
C LEU A 69 -0.20 -2.09 -7.94
N LEU A 70 -0.88 -3.19 -7.59
CA LEU A 70 -0.33 -4.20 -6.69
C LEU A 70 0.90 -4.91 -7.29
N ALA A 71 0.89 -5.17 -8.60
CA ALA A 71 2.07 -5.67 -9.30
C ALA A 71 3.21 -4.62 -9.32
N GLY A 72 2.88 -3.35 -9.54
CA GLY A 72 3.85 -2.24 -9.54
C GLY A 72 4.55 -2.04 -8.19
N ILE A 73 3.82 -2.24 -7.09
CA ILE A 73 4.38 -2.26 -5.73
C ILE A 73 5.45 -3.36 -5.60
N GLY A 74 5.20 -4.55 -6.17
CA GLY A 74 6.17 -5.64 -6.20
C GLY A 74 7.35 -5.40 -7.12
N SER A 75 7.18 -4.64 -8.21
CA SER A 75 8.16 -4.53 -9.29
C SER A 75 8.97 -3.23 -9.33
N GLY A 76 8.90 -2.38 -8.29
CA GLY A 76 9.83 -1.26 -8.13
C GLY A 76 9.25 0.13 -7.89
N TYR A 77 7.92 0.31 -7.77
CA TYR A 77 7.37 1.63 -7.39
C TYR A 77 7.90 2.15 -6.05
N LEU A 78 8.16 1.24 -5.11
CA LEU A 78 8.72 1.58 -3.81
C LEU A 78 10.19 2.00 -3.89
N GLU A 79 10.95 1.44 -4.84
CA GLU A 79 12.39 1.62 -4.96
C GLU A 79 12.79 2.94 -5.64
N ASN A 80 11.82 3.66 -6.22
CA ASN A 80 12.09 4.95 -6.84
C ASN A 80 12.40 6.02 -5.78
N GLU A 81 13.69 6.28 -5.56
CA GLU A 81 14.20 7.26 -4.59
C GLU A 81 13.67 8.68 -4.80
N TYR A 82 13.27 9.05 -6.02
CA TYR A 82 12.72 10.38 -6.31
C TYR A 82 11.27 10.56 -5.83
N GLU A 83 10.54 9.47 -5.64
CA GLU A 83 9.16 9.47 -5.14
C GLU A 83 9.09 9.25 -3.63
N GLN A 84 10.18 8.76 -3.02
CA GLN A 84 10.30 8.57 -1.57
C GLN A 84 10.43 9.90 -0.85
N LYS A 85 9.60 10.07 0.18
CA LYS A 85 9.58 11.26 1.04
C LYS A 85 9.88 10.85 2.49
N PRO A 86 10.60 11.71 3.24
CA PRO A 86 10.77 11.52 4.68
C PRO A 86 9.41 11.57 5.38
N THR A 87 9.31 10.89 6.52
CA THR A 87 8.07 10.78 7.29
C THR A 87 8.32 10.78 8.79
N ASP A 88 7.34 11.24 9.54
CA ASP A 88 7.31 11.16 11.02
C ASP A 88 6.52 9.93 11.51
N ASP A 89 6.01 9.08 10.60
CA ASP A 89 5.30 7.84 10.93
C ASP A 89 6.29 6.81 11.51
N PRO A 90 6.14 6.38 12.78
CA PRO A 90 7.11 5.47 13.40
C PRO A 90 7.10 4.05 12.83
N LEU A 91 6.16 3.72 11.93
CA LEU A 91 6.03 2.39 11.33
C LEU A 91 6.74 2.24 9.98
N CYS A 92 7.28 3.31 9.41
CA CYS A 92 8.01 3.28 8.15
C CYS A 92 9.12 4.33 8.09
N ASP A 93 10.15 4.06 7.30
CA ASP A 93 11.31 4.95 7.15
C ASP A 93 11.06 6.04 6.10
N VAL A 94 10.31 5.70 5.05
CA VAL A 94 9.93 6.61 3.96
C VAL A 94 8.50 6.37 3.52
N VAL A 95 7.88 7.38 2.94
CA VAL A 95 6.55 7.29 2.32
C VAL A 95 6.64 7.47 0.82
N VAL A 96 5.89 6.67 0.09
CA VAL A 96 5.69 6.80 -1.36
C VAL A 96 4.21 7.06 -1.62
N ASP A 97 3.90 8.15 -2.32
CA ASP A 97 2.51 8.51 -2.65
C ASP A 97 2.13 7.87 -3.99
N LEU A 98 1.36 6.79 -3.92
CA LEU A 98 0.86 6.07 -5.09
C LEU A 98 -0.61 6.39 -5.39
N THR A 99 -1.15 7.47 -4.81
CA THR A 99 -2.58 7.81 -4.96
C THR A 99 -2.96 8.33 -6.36
N SER A 100 -1.97 8.53 -7.23
CA SER A 100 -2.17 8.94 -8.62
C SER A 100 -2.09 7.81 -9.65
N TYR A 101 -1.84 6.56 -9.20
CA TYR A 101 -1.71 5.38 -10.04
C TYR A 101 -3.02 4.59 -10.16
#